data_AF-A0A349R2I6-F1
#
_entry.id   AF-A0A349R2I6-F1
#
_cell.length_a   1.000
_cell.length_b   1.000
_cell.length_c   1.000
_cell.angle_alpha   90.00
_cell.angle_beta   90.00
_cell.angle_gamma   90.00
#
_symmetry.space_group_name_H-M   'P 1'
#
loop_
_entity.id
_entity.type
_entity.pdbx_description
1 polymer ?
#
loop_
_entity_poly.entity_id
_entity_poly.type
_entity_poly.pdbx_seq_one_letter_code
_entity_poly.pdbx_strand_id
1 'polypeptide(L)'
;LKALCEIFISGKPAQLLPIQQPLFNKRWKRKSLFIIKLAVLLLFIVQQGMGILNTKKMIAEYLTKSPLYGIYRIDQAGTPRKTIPENWRLIVFEIDNNKVLIRNTDYSPQRESVVIDAAGKKITLNNYQFDYQINKDGNILLTKAFDDQTAQIKLIKQDVQAFELKQRKFHWVQEYPYNR
;
A
#
# COMPACT_ATOMS: atom_id res chain seq x y z
N LEU A 1 37.57 12.62 23.58
CA LEU A 1 36.66 13.80 23.62
C LEU A 1 37.27 15.04 22.95
N LYS A 2 38.50 15.44 23.27
CA LYS A 2 39.16 16.63 22.68
C LYS A 2 39.23 16.61 21.14
N ALA A 3 39.68 15.51 20.53
CA ALA A 3 39.72 15.34 19.08
C ALA A 3 38.33 15.39 18.41
N LEU A 4 37.27 14.93 19.11
CA LEU A 4 35.89 15.04 18.63
C LEU A 4 35.42 16.50 18.62
N CYS A 5 35.71 17.27 19.68
CA CYS A 5 35.37 18.70 19.71
C CYS A 5 36.16 19.51 18.66
N GLU A 6 37.43 19.15 18.42
CA GLU A 6 38.26 19.83 17.41
C GLU A 6 37.72 19.63 15.98
N ILE A 7 37.24 18.43 15.65
CA ILE A 7 36.62 18.12 14.35
C ILE A 7 35.23 18.75 14.24
N PHE A 8 34.34 18.50 15.21
CA PHE A 8 32.92 18.83 15.07
C PHE A 8 32.57 20.27 15.47
N ILE A 9 33.37 20.93 16.31
CA ILE A 9 33.08 22.29 16.80
C ILE A 9 34.10 23.29 16.24
N SER A 10 35.39 22.93 16.20
CA SER A 10 36.45 23.87 15.79
C SER A 10 36.84 23.81 14.31
N GLY A 11 36.33 22.83 13.55
CA GLY A 11 36.65 22.65 12.12
C GLY A 11 38.13 22.38 11.83
N LYS A 12 38.90 21.95 12.84
CA LYS A 12 40.34 21.68 12.70
C LYS A 12 40.56 20.21 12.37
N PRO A 13 41.51 19.88 11.48
CA PRO A 13 41.87 18.50 11.23
C PRO A 13 42.50 17.91 12.50
N ALA A 14 41.84 16.91 13.10
CA ALA A 14 42.38 16.15 14.22
C ALA A 14 42.72 14.73 13.75
N GLN A 15 43.94 14.27 14.04
CA GLN A 15 44.33 12.88 13.79
C GLN A 15 43.66 11.98 14.82
N LEU A 16 42.72 11.16 14.36
CA LEU A 16 42.16 10.08 15.17
C LEU A 16 43.26 9.05 15.39
N LEU A 17 43.55 8.76 16.66
CA LEU A 17 44.42 7.64 16.99
C LEU A 17 43.80 6.36 16.41
N PRO A 18 44.58 5.51 15.71
CA PRO A 18 44.07 4.25 15.21
C PRO A 18 43.58 3.44 16.40
N ILE A 19 42.32 3.02 16.35
CA ILE A 19 41.74 2.13 17.35
C ILE A 19 42.53 0.81 17.28
N GLN A 20 43.43 0.62 18.23
CA GLN A 20 44.22 -0.60 18.28
C GLN A 20 43.32 -1.76 18.66
N GLN A 21 43.43 -2.86 17.90
CA GLN A 21 42.75 -4.09 18.27
C GLN A 21 43.22 -4.53 19.67
N PRO A 22 42.30 -4.82 20.60
CA PRO A 22 42.70 -5.34 21.90
C PRO A 22 43.40 -6.68 21.71
N LEU A 23 44.67 -6.74 22.12
CA LEU A 23 45.46 -7.97 22.06
C LEU A 23 45.00 -8.93 23.15
N PHE A 24 44.19 -9.92 22.79
CA PHE A 24 43.73 -10.95 23.70
C PHE A 24 44.83 -11.99 23.95
N ASN A 25 45.70 -11.69 24.92
CA ASN A 25 46.87 -12.53 25.23
C ASN A 25 46.52 -13.94 25.77
N LYS A 26 45.30 -14.16 26.26
CA LYS A 26 44.86 -15.45 26.83
C LYS A 26 43.88 -16.17 25.90
N ARG A 27 44.14 -17.46 25.60
CA ARG A 27 43.31 -18.32 24.74
C ARG A 27 41.84 -18.37 25.17
N TRP A 28 41.55 -18.37 26.47
CA TRP A 28 40.18 -18.38 27.01
C TRP A 28 39.40 -17.10 26.69
N LYS A 29 40.03 -15.92 26.77
CA LYS A 29 39.39 -14.63 26.41
C LYS A 29 38.99 -14.59 24.93
N ARG A 30 39.84 -15.10 24.05
CA ARG A 30 39.55 -15.18 22.60
C ARG A 30 38.40 -16.15 22.29
N LYS A 31 38.39 -17.34 22.91
CA LYS A 31 37.31 -18.31 22.75
C LYS A 31 35.98 -17.78 23.30
N SER A 32 36.00 -17.14 24.47
CA SER A 32 34.82 -16.53 25.08
C SER A 32 34.20 -15.44 24.19
N LEU A 33 35.01 -14.51 23.67
CA LEU A 33 34.52 -13.47 22.76
C LEU A 33 33.95 -14.03 21.46
N PHE A 34 34.55 -15.09 20.92
CA PHE A 34 33.99 -15.77 19.75
C PHE A 34 32.61 -16.36 20.05
N ILE A 35 32.45 -17.04 21.19
CA ILE A 35 31.17 -17.61 21.62
C ILE A 35 30.14 -16.51 21.87
N ILE A 36 30.52 -15.42 22.54
CA ILE A 36 29.62 -14.28 22.77
C ILE A 36 29.19 -13.66 21.44
N LYS A 37 30.13 -13.45 20.51
CA LYS A 37 29.82 -12.90 19.17
C LYS A 37 28.84 -13.81 18.43
N LEU A 38 29.05 -15.12 18.48
CA LEU A 38 28.16 -16.10 17.86
C LEU A 38 26.77 -16.09 18.52
N ALA A 39 26.71 -16.01 19.86
CA ALA A 39 25.47 -15.95 20.61
C ALA A 39 24.66 -14.69 20.29
N VAL A 40 25.31 -13.52 20.23
CA VAL A 40 24.67 -12.26 19.83
C VAL A 40 24.14 -12.33 18.40
N LEU A 41 24.91 -12.92 17.48
CA LEU A 41 24.50 -13.06 16.09
C LEU A 41 23.31 -14.02 15.94
N LEU A 42 23.31 -15.13 16.68
CA LEU A 42 22.18 -16.07 16.74
C LEU A 42 20.93 -15.40 17.34
N LEU A 43 21.07 -14.66 18.44
CA LEU A 43 19.98 -13.93 19.07
C LEU A 43 19.37 -12.92 18.08
N PHE A 44 20.22 -12.19 17.36
CA PHE A 44 19.77 -11.25 16.34
C PHE A 44 18.99 -11.94 15.21
N ILE A 45 19.51 -13.05 14.67
CA ILE A 45 18.83 -13.82 13.62
C ILE A 45 17.45 -14.30 14.11
N VAL A 46 17.38 -14.85 15.32
CA VAL A 46 16.12 -15.33 15.90
C VAL A 46 15.13 -14.19 16.08
N GLN A 47 15.56 -13.06 16.66
CA GLN A 47 14.73 -11.88 16.86
C GLN A 47 14.18 -11.33 15.54
N GLN A 48 15.04 -11.18 14.53
CA GLN A 48 14.64 -10.70 13.21
C GLN A 48 13.69 -11.69 12.52
N GLY A 49 13.97 -13.00 12.63
CA GLY A 49 13.11 -14.06 12.10
C GLY A 49 11.70 -14.02 12.68
N MET A 50 11.59 -13.92 14.01
CA MET A 50 10.29 -13.78 14.69
C MET A 50 9.57 -12.48 14.28
N GLY A 51 10.31 -11.36 14.17
CA GLY A 51 9.75 -10.08 13.73
C GLY A 51 9.14 -10.16 12.32
N ILE A 52 9.81 -10.83 11.38
CA ILE A 52 9.30 -11.03 10.03
C ILE A 52 8.03 -11.90 10.03
N LEU A 53 8.02 -13.00 10.79
CA LEU A 53 6.86 -13.89 10.87
C LEU A 53 5.64 -13.18 11.47
N ASN A 54 5.83 -12.43 12.55
CA ASN A 54 4.76 -11.65 13.18
C ASN A 54 4.25 -10.55 12.23
N THR A 55 5.14 -9.87 11.53
CA THR A 55 4.74 -8.84 10.56
C THR A 55 3.94 -9.43 9.41
N LYS A 56 4.34 -10.58 8.87
CA LYS A 56 3.58 -11.28 7.83
C LYS A 56 2.20 -11.70 8.33
N LYS A 57 2.11 -12.20 9.56
CA LYS A 57 0.84 -12.56 10.18
C LYS A 57 -0.08 -11.34 10.33
N MET A 58 0.44 -10.23 10.86
CA MET A 58 -0.31 -8.98 10.99
C MET A 58 -0.77 -8.45 9.62
N ILE A 59 0.09 -8.46 8.60
CA ILE A 59 -0.29 -8.08 7.24
C ILE A 59 -1.39 -8.98 6.69
N ALA A 60 -1.30 -10.30 6.89
CA ALA A 60 -2.32 -11.22 6.42
C ALA A 60 -3.66 -11.04 7.13
N GLU A 61 -3.64 -10.71 8.42
CA GLU A 61 -4.83 -10.53 9.26
C GLU A 61 -5.50 -9.17 9.03
N TYR A 62 -4.72 -8.09 8.95
CA TYR A 62 -5.21 -6.72 8.87
C TYR A 62 -5.19 -6.12 7.46
N LEU A 63 -4.47 -6.71 6.50
CA LEU A 63 -4.42 -6.21 5.12
C LEU A 63 -5.06 -7.21 4.14
N THR A 64 -6.25 -7.69 4.50
CA THR A 64 -7.03 -8.54 3.60
C THR A 64 -7.55 -7.70 2.42
N LYS A 65 -7.09 -8.06 1.22
CA LYS A 65 -7.53 -7.40 -0.02
C LYS A 65 -9.01 -7.60 -0.21
N SER A 66 -9.67 -6.57 -0.72
CA SER A 66 -11.06 -6.71 -1.10
C SER A 66 -11.27 -7.79 -2.18
N PRO A 67 -12.36 -8.57 -2.15
CA PRO A 67 -12.74 -9.46 -3.26
C PRO A 67 -12.89 -8.72 -4.59
N LEU A 68 -13.20 -7.42 -4.53
CA LEU A 68 -13.33 -6.53 -5.67
C LEU A 68 -12.09 -5.63 -5.85
N TYR A 69 -10.93 -6.02 -5.32
CA TYR A 69 -9.71 -5.21 -5.30
C TYR A 69 -9.35 -4.63 -6.68
N GLY A 70 -9.22 -3.30 -6.73
CA GLY A 70 -8.83 -2.59 -7.94
C GLY A 70 -9.34 -1.17 -8.00
N ILE A 71 -8.90 -0.47 -9.04
CA ILE A 71 -9.37 0.88 -9.40
C ILE A 71 -10.34 0.72 -10.57
N TYR A 72 -11.52 1.29 -10.43
CA TYR A 72 -12.56 1.19 -11.44
C TYR A 72 -13.08 2.57 -11.81
N ARG A 73 -13.23 2.81 -13.10
CA ARG A 73 -13.94 3.97 -13.63
C ARG A 73 -15.40 3.64 -13.78
N ILE A 74 -16.26 4.50 -13.27
CA ILE A 74 -17.70 4.32 -13.40
C ILE A 74 -18.12 4.80 -14.78
N ASP A 75 -18.74 3.92 -15.55
CA ASP A 75 -19.27 4.24 -16.87
C ASP A 75 -20.39 5.28 -16.75
N GLN A 76 -20.31 6.31 -17.60
CA GLN A 76 -21.22 7.46 -17.61
C GLN A 76 -22.13 7.44 -18.84
N ALA A 77 -21.92 6.51 -19.78
CA ALA A 77 -22.71 6.39 -21.00
C ALA A 77 -24.08 5.72 -20.76
N GLY A 78 -24.46 5.48 -19.50
CA GLY A 78 -25.67 4.75 -19.11
C GLY A 78 -26.87 5.64 -18.78
N THR A 79 -27.97 4.99 -18.39
CA THR A 79 -29.18 5.62 -17.86
C THR A 79 -28.89 6.45 -16.60
N PRO A 80 -29.69 7.50 -16.33
CA PRO A 80 -29.57 8.30 -15.12
C PRO A 80 -29.56 7.41 -13.87
N ARG A 81 -28.55 7.59 -13.02
CA ARG A 81 -28.31 6.76 -11.84
C ARG A 81 -29.09 7.34 -10.67
N LYS A 82 -30.17 6.67 -10.28
CA LYS A 82 -30.89 6.99 -9.02
C LYS A 82 -30.14 6.54 -7.77
N THR A 83 -29.15 5.64 -7.91
CA THR A 83 -28.56 4.92 -6.77
C THR A 83 -27.21 5.44 -6.29
N ILE A 84 -26.35 5.92 -7.18
CA ILE A 84 -25.06 6.50 -6.81
C ILE A 84 -24.97 7.93 -7.35
N PRO A 85 -24.25 8.85 -6.68
CA PRO A 85 -24.14 10.23 -7.13
C PRO A 85 -23.52 10.34 -8.53
N GLU A 86 -24.09 11.20 -9.37
CA GLU A 86 -23.66 11.36 -10.76
C GLU A 86 -22.23 11.90 -10.89
N ASN A 87 -21.77 12.66 -9.89
CA ASN A 87 -20.43 13.20 -9.86
C ASN A 87 -19.35 12.15 -9.54
N TRP A 88 -19.69 10.90 -9.21
CA TRP A 88 -18.70 9.85 -8.96
C TRP A 88 -18.08 9.37 -10.28
N ARG A 89 -16.74 9.39 -10.34
CA ARG A 89 -15.95 9.00 -11.53
C ARG A 89 -15.14 7.75 -11.32
N LEU A 90 -14.44 7.63 -10.18
CA LEU A 90 -13.66 6.45 -9.84
C LEU A 90 -14.12 5.88 -8.50
N ILE A 91 -14.09 4.56 -8.39
CA ILE A 91 -14.21 3.81 -7.15
C ILE A 91 -12.99 2.91 -7.00
N VAL A 92 -12.36 2.94 -5.83
CA VAL A 92 -11.18 2.14 -5.50
C VAL A 92 -11.52 1.22 -4.34
N PHE A 93 -11.44 -0.08 -4.62
CA PHE A 93 -11.51 -1.14 -3.63
C PHE A 93 -10.08 -1.49 -3.22
N GLU A 94 -9.73 -1.14 -2.00
CA GLU A 94 -8.41 -1.37 -1.43
C GLU A 94 -8.46 -2.54 -0.45
N ILE A 95 -8.43 -2.22 0.84
CA ILE A 95 -8.26 -3.14 1.95
C ILE A 95 -9.46 -2.96 2.90
N ASP A 96 -9.75 -3.96 3.73
CA ASP A 96 -10.70 -3.91 4.85
C ASP A 96 -12.20 -3.97 4.54
N ASN A 97 -12.64 -4.12 3.28
CA ASN A 97 -14.04 -4.41 2.86
C ASN A 97 -15.15 -3.55 3.50
N ASN A 98 -14.79 -2.45 4.17
CA ASN A 98 -15.67 -1.61 4.96
C ASN A 98 -15.75 -0.19 4.40
N LYS A 99 -14.74 0.23 3.63
CA LYS A 99 -14.66 1.53 2.98
C LYS A 99 -14.09 1.40 1.57
N VAL A 100 -14.57 2.27 0.69
CA VAL A 100 -14.00 2.50 -0.64
C VAL A 100 -13.56 3.95 -0.75
N LEU A 101 -12.54 4.19 -1.57
CA LEU A 101 -12.17 5.55 -1.96
C LEU A 101 -12.91 5.89 -3.26
N ILE A 102 -13.66 6.98 -3.25
CA ILE A 102 -14.29 7.56 -4.42
C ILE A 102 -13.52 8.80 -4.85
N ARG A 103 -13.38 8.99 -6.16
CA ARG A 103 -12.98 10.27 -6.77
C ARG A 103 -14.16 10.82 -7.54
N ASN A 104 -14.55 12.04 -7.23
CA ASN A 104 -15.60 12.74 -7.97
C ASN A 104 -15.06 13.36 -9.27
N THR A 105 -15.89 14.10 -10.00
CA THR A 105 -15.52 14.80 -11.24
C THR A 105 -14.36 15.79 -11.05
N ASP A 106 -14.24 16.39 -9.86
CA ASP A 106 -13.14 17.31 -9.51
C ASP A 106 -11.92 16.57 -8.95
N TYR A 107 -11.90 15.24 -9.03
CA TYR A 107 -10.89 14.35 -8.45
C TYR A 107 -10.70 14.50 -6.92
N SER A 108 -11.66 15.11 -6.23
CA SER A 108 -11.67 15.21 -4.78
C SER A 108 -11.86 13.81 -4.17
N PRO A 109 -10.99 13.40 -3.23
CA PRO A 109 -11.11 12.11 -2.55
C PRO A 109 -12.21 12.16 -1.49
N GLN A 110 -13.09 11.16 -1.52
CA GLN A 110 -14.07 10.92 -0.45
C GLN A 110 -14.09 9.43 -0.11
N ARG A 111 -14.36 9.10 1.16
CA ARG A 111 -14.48 7.72 1.61
C ARG A 111 -15.93 7.37 1.83
N GLU A 112 -16.34 6.23 1.30
CA GLU A 112 -17.71 5.74 1.41
C GLU A 112 -17.73 4.37 2.06
N SER A 113 -18.73 4.14 2.91
CA SER A 113 -18.91 2.83 3.53
C SER A 113 -19.35 1.81 2.49
N VAL A 114 -18.79 0.61 2.58
CA VAL A 114 -19.16 -0.53 1.73
C VAL A 114 -19.33 -1.77 2.58
N VAL A 115 -20.22 -2.67 2.17
CA VAL A 115 -20.30 -4.03 2.71
C VAL A 115 -20.31 -4.99 1.53
N ILE A 116 -19.37 -5.93 1.50
CA ILE A 116 -19.22 -6.89 0.40
C ILE A 116 -19.49 -8.29 0.92
N ASP A 117 -20.55 -8.91 0.42
CA ASP A 117 -20.83 -10.33 0.59
C ASP A 117 -20.32 -11.09 -0.64
N ALA A 118 -19.12 -11.64 -0.52
CA ALA A 118 -18.46 -12.35 -1.60
C ALA A 118 -19.17 -13.67 -1.96
N ALA A 119 -19.78 -14.34 -0.98
CA ALA A 119 -20.45 -15.62 -1.19
C ALA A 119 -21.82 -15.43 -1.86
N GLY A 120 -22.59 -14.43 -1.39
CA GLY A 120 -23.86 -14.04 -1.98
C GLY A 120 -23.77 -13.19 -3.24
N LYS A 121 -22.55 -12.76 -3.62
CA LYS A 121 -22.28 -11.83 -4.73
C LYS A 121 -23.05 -10.52 -4.62
N LYS A 122 -23.08 -9.95 -3.41
CA LYS A 122 -23.77 -8.70 -3.10
C LYS A 122 -22.82 -7.63 -2.59
N ILE A 123 -23.15 -6.38 -2.89
CA ILE A 123 -22.44 -5.21 -2.39
C ILE A 123 -23.45 -4.16 -1.96
N THR A 124 -23.26 -3.62 -0.76
CA THR A 124 -23.99 -2.45 -0.28
C THR A 124 -23.09 -1.23 -0.43
N LEU A 125 -23.53 -0.25 -1.21
CA LEU A 125 -22.82 0.98 -1.52
C LEU A 125 -23.81 2.14 -1.60
N ASN A 126 -23.49 3.28 -0.98
CA ASN A 126 -24.37 4.45 -0.92
C ASN A 126 -25.79 4.10 -0.43
N ASN A 127 -25.91 3.26 0.60
CA ASN A 127 -27.16 2.76 1.17
C ASN A 127 -28.00 1.86 0.25
N TYR A 128 -27.49 1.47 -0.92
CA TYR A 128 -28.16 0.54 -1.83
C TYR A 128 -27.42 -0.79 -1.89
N GLN A 129 -28.15 -1.89 -1.73
CA GLN A 129 -27.65 -3.23 -2.02
C GLN A 129 -27.83 -3.55 -3.51
N PHE A 130 -26.77 -4.03 -4.13
CA PHE A 130 -26.68 -4.49 -5.51
C PHE A 130 -26.23 -5.94 -5.56
N ASP A 131 -26.69 -6.66 -6.57
CA ASP A 131 -26.02 -7.87 -7.03
C ASP A 131 -24.84 -7.45 -7.93
N TYR A 132 -23.70 -8.12 -7.79
CA TYR A 132 -22.53 -7.84 -8.63
C TYR A 132 -22.11 -9.04 -9.46
N GLN A 133 -21.62 -8.76 -10.67
CA GLN A 133 -20.99 -9.74 -11.55
C GLN A 133 -19.63 -9.23 -12.02
N ILE A 134 -18.60 -10.08 -11.90
CA ILE A 134 -17.27 -9.80 -12.44
C ILE A 134 -17.19 -10.46 -13.82
N ASN A 135 -16.92 -9.66 -14.83
CA ASN A 135 -16.75 -10.11 -16.21
C ASN A 135 -15.33 -10.67 -16.44
N LYS A 136 -15.11 -11.38 -17.56
CA LYS A 136 -13.81 -11.98 -17.91
C LYS A 136 -12.68 -10.95 -18.04
N ASP A 137 -13.00 -9.74 -18.45
CA ASP A 137 -12.10 -8.58 -18.54
C ASP A 137 -11.84 -7.93 -17.17
N GLY A 138 -12.47 -8.43 -16.10
CA GLY A 138 -12.35 -7.90 -14.75
C GLY A 138 -13.27 -6.71 -14.46
N ASN A 139 -14.06 -6.25 -15.43
CA ASN A 139 -15.08 -5.23 -15.20
C ASN A 139 -16.16 -5.76 -14.26
N ILE A 140 -16.79 -4.87 -13.48
CA ILE A 140 -17.86 -5.23 -12.56
C ILE A 140 -19.16 -4.60 -13.06
N LEU A 141 -20.22 -5.39 -13.12
CA LEU A 141 -21.58 -4.89 -13.32
C LEU A 141 -22.30 -4.96 -11.97
N LEU A 142 -22.84 -3.84 -11.52
CA LEU A 142 -23.74 -3.75 -10.37
C LEU A 142 -25.17 -3.61 -10.88
N THR A 143 -26.07 -4.44 -10.36
CA THR A 143 -27.47 -4.46 -10.77
C THR A 143 -28.36 -4.36 -9.55
N LYS A 144 -29.40 -3.53 -9.64
CA LYS A 144 -30.47 -3.44 -8.64
C LYS A 144 -31.81 -3.28 -9.33
N ALA A 145 -32.72 -4.21 -9.07
CA ALA A 145 -34.12 -4.08 -9.49
C ALA A 145 -34.88 -3.11 -8.57
N PHE A 146 -35.66 -2.24 -9.17
CA PHE A 146 -36.73 -1.45 -8.58
C PHE A 146 -38.06 -1.91 -9.19
N ASP A 147 -39.18 -1.49 -8.59
CA ASP A 147 -40.52 -1.88 -9.02
C ASP A 147 -40.82 -1.51 -10.49
N ASP A 148 -40.22 -0.42 -10.98
CA ASP A 148 -40.44 0.17 -12.30
C ASP A 148 -39.28 -0.05 -13.29
N GLN A 149 -38.07 -0.33 -12.79
CA GLN A 149 -36.86 -0.38 -13.63
C GLN A 149 -35.69 -1.08 -12.94
N THR A 150 -34.69 -1.49 -13.71
CA THR A 150 -33.43 -2.02 -13.17
C THR A 150 -32.32 -0.99 -13.33
N ALA A 151 -31.71 -0.57 -12.23
CA ALA A 151 -30.50 0.24 -12.26
C ALA A 151 -29.28 -0.65 -12.54
N GLN A 152 -28.44 -0.21 -13.47
CA GLN A 152 -27.20 -0.88 -13.84
C GLN A 152 -26.05 0.11 -13.76
N ILE A 153 -24.99 -0.27 -13.04
CA ILE A 153 -23.76 0.53 -12.95
C ILE A 153 -22.60 -0.34 -13.42
N LYS A 154 -21.92 0.11 -14.48
CA LYS A 154 -20.75 -0.58 -15.00
C LYS A 154 -19.48 0.06 -14.45
N LEU A 155 -18.66 -0.75 -13.80
CA LEU A 155 -17.36 -0.38 -13.27
C LEU A 155 -16.29 -0.95 -14.21
N ILE A 156 -15.62 -0.06 -14.92
CA ILE A 156 -14.57 -0.39 -15.91
C ILE A 156 -13.24 -0.46 -15.17
N LYS A 157 -12.67 -1.67 -15.08
CA LYS A 157 -11.38 -1.90 -14.43
C LYS A 157 -10.29 -1.11 -15.14
N GLN A 158 -9.51 -0.35 -14.37
CA GLN A 158 -8.40 0.42 -14.90
C GLN A 158 -7.13 -0.44 -14.92
N ASP A 159 -6.41 -0.42 -16.04
CA ASP A 159 -5.10 -1.03 -16.13
C ASP A 159 -4.05 -0.12 -15.48
N VAL A 160 -3.46 -0.59 -14.39
CA VAL A 160 -2.44 0.15 -13.65
C VAL A 160 -1.15 0.29 -14.45
N GLN A 161 -0.85 -0.63 -15.37
CA GLN A 161 0.31 -0.53 -16.25
C GLN A 161 0.11 0.54 -17.34
N ALA A 162 -1.14 0.88 -17.63
CA ALA A 162 -1.49 1.96 -18.54
C ALA A 162 -1.34 3.36 -17.89
N PHE A 163 -1.14 3.45 -16.58
CA PHE A 163 -1.02 4.74 -15.90
C PHE A 163 0.30 5.43 -16.26
N GLU A 164 0.21 6.72 -16.59
CA GLU A 164 1.38 7.56 -16.94
C GLU A 164 2.50 7.47 -15.88
N LEU A 165 2.12 7.45 -14.59
CA LEU A 165 3.08 7.33 -13.49
C LEU A 165 3.93 6.05 -13.56
N LYS A 166 3.40 4.96 -14.12
CA LYS A 166 4.09 3.68 -14.29
C LYS A 166 4.88 3.60 -15.59
N GLN A 167 4.42 4.27 -16.64
CA GLN A 167 5.08 4.29 -17.95
C GLN A 167 6.27 5.26 -17.99
N ARG A 168 6.21 6.31 -17.18
CA ARG A 168 7.24 7.34 -17.07
C ARG A 168 8.52 6.80 -16.42
N LYS A 169 9.66 7.03 -17.08
CA LYS A 169 10.97 6.97 -16.41
C LYS A 169 11.17 8.24 -15.57
N PHE A 170 11.73 8.07 -14.38
CA PHE A 170 12.05 9.21 -13.53
C PHE A 170 13.25 9.97 -14.13
N HIS A 171 13.06 11.26 -14.40
CA HIS A 171 14.11 12.19 -14.82
C HIS A 171 14.41 13.14 -13.67
N TRP A 172 15.65 13.18 -13.20
CA TRP A 172 16.09 14.07 -12.11
C TRP A 172 16.04 15.54 -12.51
N VAL A 173 16.32 15.83 -13.77
CA VAL A 173 16.21 17.16 -14.38
C VAL A 173 15.15 17.06 -15.48
N GLN A 174 14.14 17.92 -15.42
CA GLN A 174 13.02 17.92 -16.35
C GLN A 174 13.06 19.21 -17.16
N GLU A 175 13.52 19.14 -18.41
CA GLU A 175 13.72 20.32 -19.28
C GLU A 175 12.40 20.97 -19.72
N TYR A 176 11.31 20.18 -19.79
CA TYR A 176 9.98 20.66 -20.15
C TYR A 176 8.89 20.06 -19.25
N PRO A 177 7.88 20.87 -18.85
CA PRO A 177 6.75 20.37 -18.07
C PRO A 177 5.92 19.40 -18.92
N TYR A 178 5.62 18.23 -18.33
CA TYR A 178 4.92 17.15 -19.02
C TYR A 178 3.40 17.33 -19.02
N ASN A 179 2.82 17.87 -17.94
CA ASN A 179 1.39 18.17 -17.89
C ASN A 179 1.13 19.47 -18.67
N ARG A 180 0.60 19.35 -19.90
CA ARG A 180 0.01 20.43 -20.66
C ARG A 180 -1.47 20.17 -20.87
#